data_AF-A0A4U2Z5I0-F1
#
_entry.id   AF-A0A4U2Z5I0-F1
#
_cell.length_a   1.000
_cell.length_b   1.000
_cell.length_c   1.000
_cell.angle_alpha   90.00
_cell.angle_beta   90.00
_cell.angle_gamma   90.00
#
_symmetry.space_group_name_H-M   'P 1'
#
loop_
_entity.id
_entity.type
_entity.pdbx_description
1 polymer ?
#
loop_
_entity_poly.entity_id
_entity_poly.type
_entity_poly.pdbx_seq_one_letter_code
_entity_poly.pdbx_strand_id
1 'polypeptide(L)'
;MVKDATLYNETLLISKAMTKCEGTPQDEFMLMNRDADNLKKLISQNSQEFIEYIHKLGMHVNHDEKTINMQNSYTTVLTLKTTCFKVDFNDNFATIAPLK
;
A
#
# COMPACT_ATOMS: atom_id res chain seq x y z
N MET A 1 26.16 3.33 -3.40
CA MET A 1 25.62 3.26 -2.03
C MET A 1 25.39 4.69 -1.57
N VAL A 2 24.15 5.18 -1.63
CA VAL A 2 23.82 6.53 -1.13
C VAL A 2 23.80 6.41 0.39
N LYS A 3 24.83 6.94 1.04
CA LYS A 3 24.91 7.07 2.50
C LYS A 3 24.07 8.29 2.90
N ASP A 4 23.22 8.11 3.90
CA ASP A 4 22.45 9.15 4.59
C ASP A 4 21.25 9.76 3.83
N ALA A 5 20.34 8.88 3.38
CA ALA A 5 18.98 9.28 3.01
C ALA A 5 18.11 9.36 4.29
N THR A 6 17.88 10.55 4.83
CA THR A 6 16.95 10.76 5.95
C THR A 6 15.53 10.85 5.41
N LEU A 7 14.68 9.87 5.74
CA LEU A 7 13.27 9.88 5.37
C LEU A 7 12.52 10.92 6.21
N TYR A 8 12.20 12.07 5.62
CA TYR A 8 11.57 13.17 6.36
C TYR A 8 10.06 12.99 6.53
N ASN A 9 9.37 12.33 5.60
CA ASN A 9 7.93 12.08 5.66
C ASN A 9 7.52 10.89 4.78
N GLU A 10 6.66 10.01 5.31
CA GLU A 10 5.93 8.98 4.56
C GLU A 10 4.44 9.26 4.69
N THR A 11 3.68 9.14 3.61
CA THR A 11 2.23 9.35 3.65
C THR A 11 1.54 8.29 2.81
N LEU A 12 0.74 7.45 3.47
CA LEU A 12 -0.10 6.47 2.81
C LEU A 12 -1.49 7.07 2.56
N LEU A 13 -1.85 7.24 1.29
CA LEU A 13 -3.17 7.71 0.87
C LEU A 13 -3.97 6.54 0.29
N ILE A 14 -5.03 6.15 0.99
CA ILE A 14 -5.99 5.16 0.50
C ILE A 14 -7.20 5.91 -0.04
N SER A 15 -7.35 5.91 -1.36
CA SER A 15 -8.51 6.52 -2.02
C SER A 15 -9.73 5.61 -1.89
N LYS A 16 -10.92 6.21 -1.84
CA LYS A 16 -12.18 5.48 -1.76
C LYS A 16 -12.58 4.98 -3.15
N ALA A 17 -12.08 3.83 -3.57
CA ALA A 17 -12.58 3.13 -4.75
C ALA A 17 -13.42 1.92 -4.29
N MET A 18 -14.75 2.09 -4.28
CA MET A 18 -15.72 1.05 -3.91
C MET A 18 -16.64 0.68 -5.09
N THR A 19 -16.11 0.61 -6.30
CA THR A 19 -16.87 0.01 -7.41
C THR A 19 -16.83 -1.49 -7.21
N LYS A 20 -17.99 -2.13 -7.13
CA LYS A 20 -18.05 -3.60 -7.17
C LYS A 20 -17.40 -4.07 -8.48
N CYS A 21 -16.62 -5.13 -8.37
CA CYS A 21 -16.08 -5.82 -9.52
C CYS A 21 -16.09 -7.33 -9.27
N GLU A 22 -15.98 -8.06 -10.36
CA GLU A 22 -16.04 -9.52 -10.39
C GLU A 22 -14.70 -10.06 -10.89
N GLY A 23 -14.36 -11.25 -10.45
CA GLY A 23 -13.14 -11.94 -10.85
C GLY A 23 -12.82 -13.08 -9.90
N THR A 24 -11.79 -13.84 -10.23
CA THR A 24 -11.38 -15.00 -9.43
C THR A 24 -10.26 -14.61 -8.47
N PRO A 25 -10.42 -14.82 -7.15
CA PRO A 25 -9.36 -14.56 -6.17
C PRO A 25 -8.07 -15.32 -6.53
N GLN A 26 -6.95 -14.61 -6.48
CA GLN A 26 -5.62 -15.19 -6.60
C GLN A 26 -5.03 -15.46 -5.20
N ASP A 27 -3.70 -15.46 -5.08
CA ASP A 27 -3.00 -15.67 -3.81
C ASP A 27 -3.47 -14.69 -2.73
N GLU A 28 -3.87 -15.26 -1.59
CA GLU A 28 -4.36 -14.49 -0.45
C GLU A 28 -3.20 -13.94 0.40
N PHE A 29 -3.33 -12.68 0.79
CA PHE A 29 -2.44 -12.02 1.74
C PHE A 29 -3.20 -11.74 3.04
N MET A 30 -2.62 -12.18 4.16
CA MET A 30 -3.26 -12.08 5.47
C MET A 30 -2.68 -10.90 6.26
N LEU A 31 -3.58 -10.06 6.78
CA LEU A 31 -3.26 -8.98 7.72
C LEU A 31 -3.83 -9.31 9.09
N MET A 32 -2.98 -9.25 10.12
CA MET A 32 -3.41 -9.46 11.50
C MET A 32 -4.28 -8.28 11.96
N ASN A 33 -5.45 -8.59 12.51
CA ASN A 33 -6.37 -7.59 13.03
C ASN A 33 -6.18 -7.47 14.55
N ARG A 34 -5.81 -6.27 15.02
CA ARG A 34 -5.56 -6.00 16.44
C ARG A 34 -6.64 -5.15 17.10
N ASP A 35 -7.77 -4.89 16.42
CA ASP A 35 -8.90 -4.00 16.78
C ASP A 35 -9.33 -3.04 15.64
N ALA A 36 -8.91 -3.30 14.40
CA ALA A 36 -9.35 -2.55 13.25
C ALA A 36 -10.81 -2.85 12.92
N ASP A 37 -11.62 -1.80 12.93
CA ASP A 37 -13.03 -1.78 12.56
C ASP A 37 -13.25 -1.64 11.05
N ASN A 38 -12.21 -1.24 10.31
CA ASN A 38 -12.28 -1.04 8.86
C ASN A 38 -10.93 -1.29 8.18
N LEU A 39 -10.98 -1.51 6.85
CA LEU A 39 -9.80 -1.80 6.03
C LEU A 39 -8.74 -0.70 6.07
N LYS A 40 -9.14 0.57 6.14
CA LYS A 40 -8.20 1.68 6.22
C LYS A 40 -7.38 1.60 7.50
N LYS A 41 -8.03 1.39 8.65
CA LYS A 41 -7.36 1.22 9.95
C LYS A 41 -6.48 -0.04 9.94
N LEU A 42 -6.97 -1.14 9.37
CA LEU A 42 -6.21 -2.39 9.28
C LEU A 42 -4.92 -2.24 8.46
N ILE A 43 -5.01 -1.61 7.29
CA ILE A 43 -3.84 -1.34 6.44
C ILE A 43 -2.89 -0.38 7.17
N SER A 44 -3.38 0.66 7.84
CA SER A 44 -2.52 1.57 8.61
C SER A 44 -1.79 0.88 9.76
N GLN A 45 -2.39 -0.12 10.41
CA GLN A 45 -1.75 -0.91 11.48
C GLN A 45 -0.70 -1.90 10.96
N ASN A 46 -0.80 -2.32 9.70
CA ASN A 46 0.08 -3.29 9.05
C ASN A 46 0.66 -2.68 7.76
N SER A 47 1.09 -1.42 7.83
CA SER A 47 1.41 -0.63 6.63
C SER A 47 2.60 -1.19 5.87
N GLN A 48 3.60 -1.67 6.59
CA GLN A 48 4.80 -2.23 5.99
C GLN A 48 4.48 -3.53 5.24
N GLU A 49 3.79 -4.46 5.89
CA GLU A 49 3.42 -5.74 5.28
C GLU A 49 2.52 -5.53 4.05
N PHE A 50 1.58 -4.57 4.15
CA PHE A 50 0.72 -4.20 3.03
C PHE A 50 1.50 -3.59 1.86
N ILE A 51 2.42 -2.66 2.11
CA ILE A 51 3.25 -2.05 1.06
C ILE A 51 4.11 -3.12 0.37
N GLU A 52 4.73 -4.02 1.13
CA GLU A 52 5.51 -5.14 0.58
C GLU A 52 4.65 -6.06 -0.29
N TYR A 53 3.43 -6.36 0.14
CA TYR A 53 2.47 -7.13 -0.64
C TYR A 53 2.08 -6.43 -1.95
N ILE A 54 1.69 -5.15 -1.88
CA ILE A 54 1.32 -4.37 -3.07
C ILE A 54 2.51 -4.22 -4.03
N HIS A 55 3.74 -4.11 -3.52
CA HIS A 55 4.94 -4.07 -4.36
C HIS A 55 5.10 -5.35 -5.19
N LYS A 56 4.73 -6.52 -4.66
CA LYS A 56 4.74 -7.80 -5.40
C LYS A 56 3.68 -7.85 -6.52
N LEU A 57 2.58 -7.10 -6.40
CA LEU A 57 1.54 -7.02 -7.43
C LEU A 57 1.93 -6.14 -8.63
N GLY A 58 3.01 -5.37 -8.50
CA GLY A 58 3.51 -4.48 -9.53
C GLY A 58 2.93 -3.07 -9.39
N MET A 59 3.80 -2.13 -9.03
CA MET A 59 3.46 -0.71 -8.87
C MET A 59 4.07 0.14 -9.98
N HIS A 60 3.43 1.27 -10.24
CA HIS A 60 4.04 2.36 -11.00
C HIS A 60 4.84 3.23 -10.04
N VAL A 61 6.12 3.44 -10.35
CA VAL A 61 7.05 4.21 -9.50
C VAL A 61 7.40 5.49 -10.22
N ASN A 62 7.08 6.63 -9.61
CA ASN A 62 7.53 7.95 -10.05
C ASN A 62 8.54 8.48 -9.05
N HIS A 63 9.68 8.97 -9.55
CA HIS A 63 10.74 9.51 -8.72
C HIS A 63 11.08 10.93 -9.21
N ASP A 64 10.93 11.89 -8.32
CA ASP A 64 11.25 13.30 -8.54
C ASP A 64 12.35 13.72 -7.58
N GLU A 65 13.43 14.27 -8.11
CA GLU A 65 14.55 14.82 -7.34
C GLU A 65 14.67 16.32 -7.63
N LYS A 66 14.84 17.12 -6.58
CA LYS A 66 15.02 18.58 -6.67
C LYS A 66 16.12 19.03 -5.72
N THR A 67 16.99 19.90 -6.20
CA THR A 67 18.02 20.57 -5.40
C THR A 67 17.71 22.06 -5.31
N ILE A 68 17.51 22.58 -4.10
CA ILE A 68 17.29 24.01 -3.85
C ILE A 68 18.23 24.44 -2.71
N ASN A 69 19.03 25.48 -2.93
CA ASN A 69 19.99 26.01 -1.93
C ASN A 69 20.90 24.94 -1.31
N MET A 70 21.44 24.02 -2.14
CA MET A 70 22.25 22.87 -1.71
C MET A 70 21.53 21.85 -0.82
N GLN A 71 20.22 21.96 -0.64
CA GLN A 71 19.39 20.93 -0.03
C GLN A 71 18.77 20.07 -1.13
N ASN A 72 19.05 18.77 -1.08
CA ASN A 72 18.43 17.79 -1.97
C ASN A 72 17.15 17.29 -1.31
N SER A 73 16.06 17.34 -2.07
CA SER A 73 14.78 16.72 -1.73
C SER A 73 14.46 15.69 -2.81
N TYR A 74 14.11 14.49 -2.40
CA TYR A 74 13.63 13.45 -3.29
C TYR A 74 12.21 13.06 -2.85
N THR A 75 11.35 12.80 -3.82
CA THR A 75 9.99 12.31 -3.62
C THR A 75 9.80 11.10 -4.51
N THR A 76 9.51 9.96 -3.89
CA THR A 76 9.13 8.74 -4.61
C THR A 76 7.65 8.49 -4.37
N VAL A 77 6.86 8.45 -5.44
CA VAL A 77 5.43 8.14 -5.41
C VAL A 77 5.23 6.73 -5.96
N LEU A 78 4.68 5.85 -5.12
CA LEU A 78 4.33 4.48 -5.47
C LEU A 78 2.82 4.42 -5.73
N THR A 79 2.43 4.20 -6.97
CA THR A 79 1.02 4.13 -7.38
C THR A 79 0.68 2.71 -7.77
N LEU A 80 -0.24 2.09 -7.02
CA LEU A 80 -0.85 0.83 -7.41
C LEU A 80 -1.77 1.06 -8.62
N LYS A 81 -1.68 0.19 -9.64
CA LYS A 81 -2.65 0.19 -10.73
C LYS A 81 -4.05 -0.08 -10.20
N THR A 82 -5.08 0.38 -10.89
CA THR A 82 -6.45 0.03 -10.52
C THR A 82 -6.61 -1.49 -10.52
N THR A 83 -6.78 -2.07 -9.34
CA THR A 83 -6.87 -3.52 -9.13
C THR A 83 -8.07 -3.82 -8.25
N CYS A 84 -8.78 -4.88 -8.61
CA CYS A 84 -9.91 -5.39 -7.85
C CYS A 84 -9.42 -6.32 -6.75
N PHE A 85 -9.97 -6.17 -5.55
CA PHE A 85 -9.61 -7.01 -4.41
C PHE A 85 -10.85 -7.64 -3.81
N LYS A 86 -10.76 -8.92 -3.48
CA LYS A 86 -11.63 -9.54 -2.49
C LYS A 86 -11.01 -9.31 -1.12
N VAL A 87 -11.81 -8.83 -0.19
CA VAL A 87 -11.41 -8.59 1.18
C VAL A 87 -12.39 -9.29 2.10
N ASP A 88 -11.91 -10.29 2.84
CA ASP A 88 -12.71 -11.00 3.84
C ASP A 88 -12.21 -10.62 5.24
N PHE A 89 -13.13 -10.15 6.09
CA PHE A 89 -12.83 -9.75 7.47
C PHE A 89 -13.27 -10.82 8.46
N ASN A 90 -12.37 -11.18 9.38
CA ASN A 90 -12.66 -11.94 10.58
C ASN A 90 -12.22 -11.14 11.83
N ASP A 91 -12.59 -11.62 13.02
CA ASP A 91 -12.29 -10.95 14.29
C ASP A 91 -10.78 -10.77 14.55
N ASN A 92 -9.97 -11.72 14.06
CA ASN A 92 -8.53 -11.78 14.34
C ASN A 92 -7.64 -11.41 13.15
N PHE A 93 -8.18 -11.41 11.93
CA PHE A 93 -7.41 -11.13 10.71
C PHE A 93 -8.33 -10.73 9.56
N ALA A 94 -7.76 -10.12 8.51
CA ALA A 94 -8.42 -10.03 7.21
C ALA A 94 -7.54 -10.64 6.13
N THR A 95 -8.17 -11.21 5.11
CA THR A 95 -7.49 -11.67 3.90
C THR A 95 -7.77 -10.69 2.76
N ILE A 96 -6.75 -10.44 1.95
CA ILE A 96 -6.81 -9.58 0.77
C ILE A 96 -6.29 -10.41 -0.40
N ALA A 97 -7.11 -10.57 -1.44
CA ALA A 97 -6.73 -11.29 -2.65
C ALA A 97 -7.03 -10.43 -3.88
N PRO A 98 -6.09 -10.29 -4.83
CA PRO A 98 -6.37 -9.59 -6.07
C PRO A 98 -7.27 -10.47 -6.96
N LEU A 99 -8.17 -9.83 -7.70
CA LEU A 99 -9.06 -10.49 -8.66
C LEU A 99 -8.45 -10.40 -10.07
N LYS A 100 -8.56 -11.51 -10.81
CA LYS A 100 -8.32 -11.57 -12.26
C LYS A 100 -9.59 -11.92 -13.02
#